data_AF-A0A3D3S5V4-F1
#
_entry.id   AF-A0A3D3S5V4-F1
#
_cell.length_a   1.000
_cell.length_b   1.000
_cell.length_c   1.000
_cell.angle_alpha   90.00
_cell.angle_beta   90.00
_cell.angle_gamma   90.00
#
_symmetry.space_group_name_H-M   'P 1'
#
loop_
_entity.id
_entity.type
_entity.pdbx_description
1 polymer ?
#
loop_
_entity_poly.entity_id
_entity_poly.type
_entity_poly.pdbx_seq_one_letter_code
_entity_poly.pdbx_strand_id
1 'polypeptide(L)' 'FRFVGSTICYAYLQAVGAVNDHLQGCPRWSELAGA' A
#
# COMPACT_ATOMS: atom_id res chain seq x y z
N PHE A 1 4.83 -2.45 20.63
CA PHE A 1 4.79 -1.51 19.49
C PHE A 1 5.39 -0.18 19.92
N ARG A 2 6.49 0.22 19.29
CA ARG A 2 7.17 1.52 19.45
C ARG A 2 7.63 1.95 18.06
N PHE A 3 7.82 3.25 17.82
CA PHE A 3 8.16 3.81 16.49
C PHE A 3 7.14 3.44 15.39
N VAL A 4 5.85 3.50 15.72
CA VAL A 4 4.74 3.22 14.80
C VAL A 4 3.91 4.49 14.58
N GLY A 5 4.59 5.56 14.14
CA GLY A 5 3.91 6.79 13.74
C GLY A 5 3.01 6.56 12.52
N SER A 6 2.04 7.45 12.29
CA SER A 6 1.05 7.31 11.20
C SER A 6 1.69 7.12 9.83
N THR A 7 2.76 7.86 9.52
CA THR A 7 3.51 7.70 8.26
C THR A 7 4.11 6.30 8.12
N ILE A 8 4.67 5.74 9.20
CA ILE A 8 5.25 4.39 9.20
C ILE A 8 4.14 3.36 9.00
N CYS A 9 3.02 3.52 9.70
CA CYS A 9 1.87 2.64 9.55
C CYS A 9 1.30 2.68 8.12
N TYR A 10 1.15 3.86 7.52
CA TYR A 10 0.62 3.97 6.16
C TYR A 10 1.58 3.36 5.13
N ALA A 11 2.88 3.64 5.23
CA ALA A 11 3.89 3.01 4.37
C ALA A 11 3.91 1.48 4.52
N TYR A 12 3.74 0.97 5.74
CA TYR A 12 3.60 -0.46 5.98
C TYR A 12 2.36 -1.03 5.30
N LEU A 13 1.19 -0.38 5.43
CA LEU A 13 -0.05 -0.82 4.79
C LEU A 13 0.07 -0.86 3.26
N GLN A 14 0.77 0.10 2.65
CA GLN A 14 1.09 0.08 1.22
C GLN A 14 2.01 -1.11 0.88
N ALA A 15 3.07 -1.34 1.66
CA ALA A 15 4.07 -2.38 1.37
C ALA A 15 3.55 -3.81 1.50
N VAL A 16 2.63 -4.07 2.43
CA VAL A 16 2.05 -5.41 2.64
C VAL A 16 0.80 -5.67 1.79
N GLY A 17 0.41 -4.72 0.93
CA GLY A 17 -0.75 -4.86 0.05
C GLY A 17 -2.10 -4.68 0.73
N ALA A 18 -2.14 -4.16 1.96
CA ALA A 18 -3.39 -3.77 2.61
C ALA A 18 -4.01 -2.51 1.98
N VAL A 19 -3.19 -1.68 1.33
CA VAL A 19 -3.61 -0.54 0.51
C VAL A 19 -2.93 -0.64 -0.84
N ASN A 20 -3.73 -0.68 -1.92
CA ASN A 20 -3.20 -0.59 -3.29
C ASN A 20 -3.04 0.88 -3.69
N ASP A 21 -1.87 1.44 -3.40
CA ASP A 21 -1.52 2.82 -3.75
C ASP A 21 -0.53 2.88 -4.93
N HIS A 22 -0.58 1.89 -5.82
CA HIS A 22 0.13 1.98 -7.09
C HIS A 22 -0.45 3.13 -7.93
N LEU A 23 0.40 3.79 -8.72
CA LEU A 23 -0.06 4.77 -9.69
C LEU A 23 -0.96 4.10 -10.73
N GLN A 24 -1.99 4.80 -11.22
CA GLN A 24 -2.93 4.26 -12.22
C GLN A 24 -2.27 3.80 -13.52
N GLY A 25 -1.11 4.36 -13.89
CA GLY A 25 -0.30 3.92 -15.03
C GLY A 25 0.61 2.72 -14.76
N CYS A 26 0.66 2.22 -13.51
CA CYS A 26 1.42 1.02 -13.18
C CYS A 26 0.72 -0.20 -13.80
N PRO A 27 1.44 -1.09 -14.52
CA PRO A 27 0.83 -2.27 -15.14
C PRO A 27 0.16 -3.20 -14.13
N ARG A 28 0.55 -3.13 -12.85
CA ARG A 28 0.00 -3.94 -11.76
C ARG A 28 -1.21 -3.31 -11.06
N TRP A 29 -1.54 -2.05 -11.33
CA TRP A 29 -2.58 -1.33 -10.58
C TRP A 29 -3.95 -2.02 -10.69
N SER A 30 -4.36 -2.38 -11.91
CA SER A 30 -5.64 -3.05 -12.18
C SER A 30 -5.63 -4.51 -11.71
N GLU A 31 -4.49 -5.21 -11.84
CA GLU A 31 -4.35 -6.60 -11.40
C GLU A 31 -4.54 -6.75 -9.88
N LEU A 32 -4.17 -5.73 -9.11
CA LEU A 32 -4.24 -5.70 -7.65
C LEU A 32 -5.51 -5.03 -7.11
N ALA A 33 -6.40 -4.54 -7.97
CA ALA A 33 -7.59 -3.78 -7.56
C ALA A 33 -8.79 -4.66 -7.13
N GLY A 34 -8.68 -5.98 -7.17
CA GLY A 34 -9.80 -6.91 -6.96
C GLY A 34 -9.46 -8.20 -6.21
N ALA A 35 -8.40 -8.20 -5.39
CA ALA A 35 -8.14 -9.27 -4.42
C ALA A 35 -8.81 -8.96 -3.08
#